data_AF-A0A6P2R919-F1
#
_entry.id   AF-A0A6P2R919-F1
#
_cell.length_a   1.000
_cell.length_b   1.000
_cell.length_c   1.000
_cell.angle_alpha   90.00
_cell.angle_beta   90.00
_cell.angle_gamma   90.00
#
_symmetry.space_group_name_H-M   'P 1'
#
loop_
_entity.id
_entity.type
_entity.pdbx_description
1 polymer ?
#
loop_
_entity_poly.entity_id
_entity_poly.type
_entity_poly.pdbx_seq_one_letter_code
_entity_poly.pdbx_strand_id
1 'polypeptide(L)' 'MIPIMNHQDPNQAAAQWLKKNTSMLDTWLAGVTTFDGKPALPAVKAYLAAH' A
#
# COMPACT_ATOMS: atom_id res chain seq x y z
N MET A 1 5.59 -10.97 -18.20
CA MET A 1 5.70 -12.15 -17.32
C MET A 1 5.62 -11.65 -15.89
N ILE A 2 4.73 -12.23 -15.07
CA ILE A 2 4.36 -11.70 -13.75
C ILE A 2 5.44 -12.15 -12.73
N PRO A 3 6.01 -11.25 -11.91
CA PRO A 3 7.15 -11.57 -11.03
C PRO A 3 6.84 -12.47 -9.80
N ILE A 4 5.70 -13.15 -9.79
CA ILE A 4 5.31 -14.13 -8.76
C ILE A 4 6.19 -15.40 -8.76
N MET A 5 7.06 -15.59 -9.75
CA MET A 5 7.91 -16.78 -9.89
C MET A 5 9.26 -16.69 -9.17
N ASN A 6 9.58 -15.58 -8.50
CA ASN A 6 10.90 -15.33 -7.91
C ASN A 6 11.00 -15.55 -6.38
N HIS A 7 10.00 -16.12 -5.71
CA HIS A 7 9.95 -16.14 -4.24
C HIS A 7 10.14 -14.74 -3.61
N GLN A 8 9.82 -13.67 -4.35
CA GLN A 8 9.87 -12.32 -3.82
C GLN A 8 8.70 -12.13 -2.87
N ASP A 9 8.98 -11.48 -1.74
CA ASP A 9 8.01 -11.20 -0.71
C ASP A 9 6.75 -10.58 -1.35
N PRO A 10 5.59 -11.26 -1.30
CA PRO A 10 4.37 -10.75 -1.92
C PRO A 10 3.98 -9.38 -1.35
N ASN A 11 4.40 -9.10 -0.12
CA ASN A 11 4.28 -7.80 0.53
C ASN A 11 5.06 -6.69 -0.20
N GLN A 12 6.28 -7.00 -0.67
CA GLN A 12 7.12 -6.06 -1.41
C GLN A 12 6.53 -5.79 -2.81
N ALA A 13 6.09 -6.83 -3.51
CA ALA A 13 5.45 -6.68 -4.82
C ALA A 13 4.15 -5.86 -4.72
N ALA A 14 3.33 -6.14 -3.70
CA ALA A 14 2.13 -5.37 -3.40
C ALA A 14 2.46 -3.91 -3.07
N ALA A 15 3.45 -3.65 -2.21
CA ALA A 15 3.88 -2.28 -1.86
C ALA A 15 4.32 -1.49 -3.10
N GLN A 16 5.12 -2.09 -3.98
CA GLN A 16 5.54 -1.45 -5.23
C GLN A 16 4.35 -1.16 -6.17
N TRP A 17 3.40 -2.09 -6.25
CA TRP A 17 2.19 -1.87 -7.04
C TRP A 17 1.33 -0.74 -6.45
N LEU A 18 1.17 -0.68 -5.13
CA LEU A 18 0.41 0.37 -4.43
C LEU A 18 1.07 1.75 -4.60
N LYS A 19 2.40 1.85 -4.61
CA LYS A 19 3.12 3.09 -4.93
C LYS A 19 2.82 3.61 -6.33
N LYS A 20 2.67 2.72 -7.30
CA LYS A 20 2.33 3.08 -8.69
C LYS A 20 0.84 3.40 -8.86
N ASN A 21 -0.01 2.86 -7.99
CA ASN A 21 -1.47 2.94 -8.08
C ASN A 21 -2.07 3.71 -6.90
N THR A 22 -1.55 4.91 -6.63
CA THR A 22 -1.98 5.73 -5.49
C THR A 22 -3.44 6.15 -5.55
N SER A 23 -4.00 6.36 -6.74
CA SER A 23 -5.42 6.71 -6.90
C SER A 23 -6.39 5.64 -6.36
N MET A 24 -5.98 4.36 -6.36
CA MET A 24 -6.79 3.28 -5.80
C MET A 24 -6.74 3.27 -4.27
N LEU A 25 -5.61 3.69 -3.69
CA LEU A 25 -5.50 3.88 -2.24
C LEU A 25 -6.49 4.93 -1.76
N ASP A 26 -6.70 6.02 -2.49
CA ASP A 26 -7.69 7.04 -2.12
C ASP A 26 -9.11 6.47 -2.06
N THR A 27 -9.46 5.52 -2.93
CA THR A 27 -10.78 4.85 -2.90
C THR A 27 -10.87 3.79 -1.80
N TRP A 28 -9.84 2.96 -1.64
CA TRP A 28 -9.82 1.90 -0.62
C TRP A 28 -9.71 2.43 0.81
N LEU A 29 -9.00 3.54 0.99
CA LEU A 29 -8.81 4.19 2.28
C LEU A 29 -9.83 5.32 2.53
N ALA A 30 -10.82 5.48 1.65
CA ALA A 30 -11.91 6.43 1.85
C ALA A 30 -12.72 6.04 3.10
N GLY A 31 -12.64 6.87 4.14
CA GLY A 31 -13.31 6.60 5.42
C GLY A 31 -12.62 5.54 6.29
N VAL A 32 -11.46 5.03 5.88
CA VAL A 32 -10.67 4.10 6.70
C VAL A 32 -9.80 4.88 7.66
N THR A 33 -9.93 4.53 8.93
CA THR A 33 -9.06 5.02 10.00
C THR A 33 -8.06 3.94 10.40
N THR A 34 -6.89 4.37 10.86
CA THR A 34 -5.93 3.50 11.53
C THR A 34 -6.52 3.05 12.86
N PHE A 35 -5.91 2.02 13.46
CA PHE A 35 -6.30 1.52 14.79
C PHE A 35 -6.36 2.62 15.86
N ASP A 36 -5.54 3.67 15.69
CA ASP A 36 -5.43 4.83 16.56
C ASP A 36 -6.49 5.93 16.28
N GLY A 37 -7.40 5.69 15.34
CA GLY A 37 -8.44 6.64 14.92
C GLY A 37 -7.98 7.73 13.95
N LYS A 38 -6.75 7.65 13.43
CA LYS A 38 -6.18 8.63 12.47
C LYS A 38 -6.53 8.25 11.03
N PRO A 39 -6.46 9.17 10.06
CA PRO A 39 -6.70 8.83 8.66
C PRO A 39 -5.69 7.79 8.13
N ALA A 40 -6.16 6.74 7.44
CA ALA A 40 -5.29 5.66 6.98
C ALA A 40 -4.40 6.06 5.77
N LEU A 41 -4.87 6.97 4.91
CA LEU A 41 -4.14 7.47 3.74
C LEU A 41 -2.69 7.90 4.01
N PRO A 42 -2.43 8.84 4.94
CA PRO A 42 -1.07 9.26 5.27
C PRO A 42 -0.24 8.13 5.91
N ALA A 43 -0.86 7.25 6.70
CA ALA A 43 -0.16 6.13 7.32
C ALA A 43 0.33 5.11 6.29
N VAL A 44 -0.51 4.76 5.30
CA VAL A 44 -0.13 3.85 4.21
C VAL A 44 0.91 4.51 3.31
N LYS A 45 0.75 5.80 2.97
CA LYS A 45 1.77 6.53 2.20
C LYS A 45 3.13 6.57 2.91
N ALA A 46 3.14 6.78 4.22
CA ALA A 46 4.37 6.74 5.03
C ALA A 46 4.99 5.33 5.08
N TYR A 47 4.17 4.29 5.26
CA TYR A 47 4.64 2.90 5.25
C TYR A 47 5.25 2.52 3.91
N LEU A 48 4.58 2.87 2.81
CA LEU A 48 5.10 2.68 1.46
C LEU A 48 6.36 3.52 1.24
N ALA A 49 6.47 4.74 1.74
CA ALA A 49 7.70 5.53 1.59
C ALA A 49 8.92 4.89 2.30
N ALA A 50 8.71 4.16 3.39
CA ALA A 50 9.75 3.54 4.19
C ALA A 50 10.20 2.14 3.72
N HIS A 51 9.44 1.47 2.83
CA HIS A 51 9.67 0.09 2.36
C HIS A 51 9.69 0.01 0.85
#